data_AF-A0A6G2Q9Q8-F1
#
_entry.id   AF-A0A6G2Q9Q8-F1
#
_cell.length_a   1.000
_cell.length_b   1.000
_cell.length_c   1.000
_cell.angle_alpha   90.00
_cell.angle_beta   90.00
_cell.angle_gamma   90.00
#
_symmetry.space_group_name_H-M   'P 1'
#
loop_
_entity.id
_entity.type
_entity.pdbx_description
1 polymer ?
#
loop_
_entity_poly.entity_id
_entity_poly.type
_entity_poly.pdbx_seq_one_letter_code
_entity_poly.pdbx_strand_id
1 'polypeptide(L)'
;MSDVKSPSGDRQHHAPQPPHCREDLNGCGPSETSCGDPQEWATAPGCADFALPVRGSDVRVLSGELGGRIMERVFDSEDFPAQEALGAWTEMAHRDIMPKTFRVVEGEVFRGWFDEMALGSVQISSVAYSLITTSRTLRSIGVSDPESLQIVIPRRGPHFIEQNGRSTLVEPGEMVLLSSSRPFQSYAIGEATLMQFPIALLPAGARHIDRLVACRLAGGKGIGRLLADYLARVTVDHTCYTPADMLRLGTIGLDLAAAVLAHHLERENEIPADSRQRVLYARVTSFIEKHLGDPTLTVDQVAAAHHISVRSLHRLFQAHGVSVRASIREQRLARCRRDLVDPAQQHVPIRAIAARWGYPRPADFTRAFRTAYGAAPAAYRRETLSRPGTRAT
;
A
#
# COMPACT_ATOMS: atom_id res chain seq x y z
N MET A 1 -30.97 -53.17 -16.75
CA MET A 1 -29.55 -53.33 -16.40
C MET A 1 -28.76 -52.43 -17.34
N SER A 2 -28.98 -51.12 -17.29
CA SER A 2 -28.33 -50.15 -16.38
C SER A 2 -27.03 -49.63 -16.98
N ASP A 3 -27.17 -48.72 -17.95
CA ASP A 3 -26.11 -47.85 -18.45
C ASP A 3 -25.76 -46.81 -17.38
N VAL A 4 -24.54 -46.86 -16.86
CA VAL A 4 -24.01 -45.87 -15.92
C VAL A 4 -23.35 -44.75 -16.70
N LYS A 5 -24.07 -43.63 -16.76
CA LYS A 5 -23.62 -42.33 -17.27
C LYS A 5 -22.62 -41.72 -16.27
N SER A 6 -21.39 -41.47 -16.71
CA SER A 6 -20.42 -40.64 -15.97
C SER A 6 -20.77 -39.16 -16.11
N PRO A 7 -20.81 -38.34 -15.05
CA PRO A 7 -20.85 -36.89 -15.18
C PRO A 7 -19.43 -36.31 -15.11
N SER A 8 -19.07 -35.64 -16.20
CA SER A 8 -18.05 -34.61 -16.29
C SER A 8 -18.43 -33.38 -15.46
N GLY A 9 -17.45 -32.71 -14.85
CA GLY A 9 -17.59 -31.33 -14.42
C GLY A 9 -16.82 -30.94 -13.16
N ASP A 10 -15.48 -31.00 -13.18
CA ASP A 10 -14.68 -30.22 -12.24
C ASP A 10 -14.83 -28.73 -12.58
N ARG A 11 -15.75 -28.06 -11.88
CA ARG A 11 -15.82 -26.59 -11.86
C ARG A 11 -14.72 -26.09 -10.94
N GLN A 12 -13.60 -25.62 -11.51
CA GLN A 12 -12.69 -24.74 -10.80
C GLN A 12 -13.46 -23.50 -10.35
N HIS A 13 -13.70 -23.37 -9.05
CA HIS A 13 -14.19 -22.12 -8.46
C HIS A 13 -13.05 -21.09 -8.49
N HIS A 14 -13.04 -20.24 -9.50
CA HIS A 14 -12.33 -18.96 -9.44
C HIS A 14 -13.01 -18.06 -8.40
N ALA A 15 -12.22 -17.53 -7.46
CA ALA A 15 -12.67 -16.50 -6.54
C ALA A 15 -13.10 -15.24 -7.35
N PRO A 16 -14.19 -14.56 -6.97
CA PRO A 16 -14.62 -13.36 -7.67
C PRO A 16 -13.67 -12.19 -7.37
N GLN A 17 -13.27 -11.45 -8.41
CA GLN A 17 -12.53 -10.19 -8.27
C GLN A 17 -13.44 -9.10 -7.70
N PRO A 18 -12.95 -8.26 -6.77
CA PRO A 18 -13.72 -7.15 -6.23
C PRO A 18 -13.98 -6.10 -7.34
N PRO A 19 -15.15 -5.43 -7.33
CA PRO A 19 -15.43 -4.40 -8.31
C PRO A 19 -14.47 -3.22 -8.08
N HIS A 20 -13.70 -2.89 -9.12
CA HIS A 20 -12.75 -1.77 -9.25
C HIS A 20 -11.23 -2.04 -9.12
N CYS A 21 -10.76 -3.28 -9.03
CA CYS A 21 -9.37 -3.59 -9.38
C CYS A 21 -9.30 -4.19 -10.79
N ARG A 22 -9.08 -3.33 -11.79
CA ARG A 22 -8.67 -3.80 -13.12
C ARG A 22 -7.36 -4.57 -12.96
N GLU A 23 -7.31 -5.79 -13.49
CA GLU A 23 -6.11 -6.63 -13.54
C GLU A 23 -4.98 -5.94 -14.32
N ASP A 24 -4.17 -5.15 -13.64
CA ASP A 24 -2.83 -4.82 -14.10
C ASP A 24 -1.86 -5.81 -13.46
N LEU A 25 -1.83 -7.02 -14.04
CA LEU A 25 -0.70 -7.95 -13.92
C LEU A 25 0.51 -7.31 -14.62
N ASN A 26 1.10 -6.28 -14.01
CA ASN A 26 2.48 -5.78 -14.17
C ASN A 26 2.58 -4.33 -13.68
N GLY A 27 3.14 -4.14 -12.48
CA GLY A 27 3.77 -2.88 -12.08
C GLY A 27 3.08 -2.14 -10.94
N CYS A 28 3.78 -2.05 -9.80
CA CYS A 28 3.49 -1.08 -8.76
C CYS A 28 3.71 0.35 -9.29
N GLY A 29 2.71 0.90 -9.96
CA GLY A 29 2.52 2.34 -10.18
C GLY A 29 1.56 2.91 -9.13
N PRO A 30 1.68 4.20 -8.75
CA PRO A 30 0.74 4.82 -7.83
C PRO A 30 -0.59 5.04 -8.56
N SER A 31 -1.59 4.21 -8.30
CA SER A 31 -2.96 4.49 -8.70
C SER A 31 -3.51 5.60 -7.80
N GLU A 32 -3.93 6.73 -8.39
CA GLU A 32 -4.63 7.85 -7.73
C GLU A 32 -6.08 7.51 -7.37
N THR A 33 -6.31 6.35 -6.78
CA THR A 33 -7.56 6.05 -6.09
C THR A 33 -7.32 6.27 -4.61
N SER A 34 -7.71 7.46 -4.15
CA SER A 34 -8.12 7.71 -2.76
C SER A 34 -8.85 6.49 -2.22
N CYS A 35 -8.50 6.07 -0.99
CA CYS A 35 -9.14 4.99 -0.26
C CYS A 35 -10.64 4.91 -0.54
N GLY A 36 -11.08 3.75 -1.02
CA GLY A 36 -12.48 3.38 -0.96
C GLY A 36 -12.97 3.46 0.48
N ASP A 37 -14.25 3.77 0.64
CA ASP A 37 -14.89 3.89 1.93
C ASP A 37 -14.68 2.59 2.74
N PRO A 38 -14.37 2.63 4.06
CA PRO A 38 -14.39 1.44 4.91
C PRO A 38 -15.61 0.52 4.70
N GLN A 39 -16.76 1.07 4.30
CA GLN A 39 -17.96 0.32 3.94
C GLN A 39 -17.87 -0.45 2.61
N GLU A 40 -17.10 0.04 1.63
CA GLU A 40 -16.91 -0.64 0.33
C GLU A 40 -16.08 -1.93 0.47
N TRP A 41 -15.16 -2.01 1.44
CA TRP A 41 -14.41 -3.24 1.73
C TRP A 41 -15.20 -4.23 2.59
N ALA A 42 -16.00 -3.74 3.54
CA ALA A 42 -16.89 -4.57 4.35
C ALA A 42 -17.95 -5.30 3.50
N THR A 43 -18.32 -4.71 2.35
CA THR A 43 -19.28 -5.28 1.39
C THR A 43 -18.63 -6.07 0.25
N ALA A 44 -17.29 -6.17 0.21
CA ALA A 44 -16.60 -6.99 -0.78
C ALA A 44 -16.93 -8.48 -0.58
N PRO A 45 -17.24 -9.23 -1.66
CA PRO A 45 -17.61 -10.63 -1.57
C PRO A 45 -16.49 -11.46 -0.92
N GLY A 46 -16.81 -12.11 0.20
CA GLY A 46 -15.87 -12.89 1.02
C GLY A 46 -15.72 -12.38 2.46
N CYS A 47 -16.01 -11.11 2.76
CA CYS A 47 -15.87 -10.55 4.12
C CYS A 47 -16.93 -11.07 5.13
N ALA A 48 -18.13 -11.42 4.68
CA ALA A 48 -19.25 -11.82 5.55
C ALA A 48 -19.19 -13.29 6.04
N ASP A 49 -18.40 -14.15 5.41
CA ASP A 49 -18.37 -15.61 5.69
C ASP A 49 -17.14 -16.07 6.49
N PHE A 50 -16.23 -15.16 6.89
CA PHE A 50 -15.07 -15.53 7.69
C PHE A 50 -15.42 -15.65 9.18
N ALA A 51 -15.91 -16.83 9.57
CA ALA A 51 -15.81 -17.25 10.96
C ALA A 51 -14.33 -17.37 11.34
N LEU A 52 -13.91 -16.68 12.41
CA LEU A 52 -12.60 -16.95 13.01
C LEU A 52 -12.54 -18.44 13.36
N PRO A 53 -11.51 -19.18 12.94
CA PRO A 53 -11.40 -20.58 13.31
C PRO A 53 -11.33 -20.68 14.84
N VAL A 54 -12.19 -21.52 15.41
CA VAL A 54 -12.07 -21.93 16.80
C VAL A 54 -10.70 -22.56 16.95
N ARG A 55 -9.92 -22.03 17.90
CA ARG A 55 -8.57 -22.48 18.26
C ARG A 55 -8.51 -24.00 18.17
N GLY A 56 -7.57 -24.54 17.37
CA GLY A 56 -7.39 -25.98 17.21
C GLY A 56 -7.41 -26.66 18.57
N SER A 57 -8.38 -27.54 18.77
CA SER A 57 -8.57 -28.38 19.94
C SER A 57 -7.26 -29.07 20.32
N ASP A 58 -6.94 -29.06 21.61
CA ASP A 58 -5.77 -29.66 22.29
C ASP A 58 -4.51 -28.80 22.47
N VAL A 59 -4.66 -27.70 23.21
CA VAL A 59 -3.61 -27.30 24.17
C VAL A 59 -4.27 -27.14 25.53
N ARG A 60 -4.42 -28.26 26.25
CA ARG A 60 -4.78 -28.23 27.67
C ARG A 60 -3.68 -27.50 28.42
N VAL A 61 -4.03 -26.33 28.95
CA VAL A 61 -3.23 -25.58 29.90
C VAL A 61 -3.12 -26.42 31.17
N LEU A 62 -1.98 -27.07 31.38
CA LEU A 62 -1.59 -27.55 32.70
C LEU A 62 -0.87 -26.41 33.40
N SER A 63 -1.53 -25.84 34.39
CA SER A 63 -0.96 -24.92 35.37
C SER A 63 0.08 -25.69 36.18
N GLY A 64 1.35 -25.46 35.87
CA GLY A 64 2.49 -25.92 36.68
C GLY A 64 3.46 -24.75 36.81
N GLU A 65 3.59 -24.23 38.02
CA GLU A 65 4.64 -23.26 38.37
C GLU A 65 6.02 -23.90 38.09
N LEU A 66 6.92 -23.10 37.51
CA LEU A 66 8.30 -23.39 37.06
C LEU A 66 8.45 -23.81 35.58
N GLY A 67 8.58 -22.80 34.69
CA GLY A 67 9.04 -22.96 33.31
C GLY A 67 8.28 -22.03 32.35
N GLY A 68 8.93 -20.95 31.89
CA GLY A 68 8.30 -19.91 31.06
C GLY A 68 7.63 -20.49 29.81
N ARG A 69 6.39 -20.06 29.54
CA ARG A 69 5.73 -20.30 28.25
C ARG A 69 6.55 -19.57 27.18
N ILE A 70 6.96 -20.29 26.14
CA ILE A 70 7.81 -19.74 25.07
C ILE A 70 6.98 -18.96 24.05
N MET A 71 5.75 -19.43 23.77
CA MET A 71 4.68 -18.61 23.19
C MET A 71 3.72 -18.23 24.32
N GLU A 72 3.68 -16.96 24.67
CA GLU A 72 2.79 -16.43 25.70
C GLU A 72 1.48 -16.01 25.05
N ARG A 73 0.36 -16.50 25.60
CA ARG A 73 -0.94 -15.93 25.27
C ARG A 73 -1.04 -14.59 25.99
N VAL A 74 -1.00 -13.52 25.21
CA VAL A 74 -1.04 -12.15 25.73
C VAL A 74 -2.48 -11.64 25.78
N PHE A 75 -3.31 -12.05 24.82
CA PHE A 75 -4.69 -11.60 24.73
C PHE A 75 -5.61 -12.62 24.05
N ASP A 76 -6.81 -12.79 24.60
CA ASP A 76 -7.95 -13.42 23.94
C ASP A 76 -9.21 -12.58 24.21
N SER A 77 -9.96 -12.23 23.15
CA SER A 77 -11.18 -11.44 23.28
C SER A 77 -12.26 -12.14 24.11
N GLU A 78 -12.23 -13.48 24.21
CA GLU A 78 -13.19 -14.25 25.01
C GLU A 78 -13.01 -14.04 26.53
N ASP A 79 -11.84 -13.56 26.95
CA ASP A 79 -11.54 -13.25 28.35
C ASP A 79 -12.16 -11.90 28.82
N PHE A 80 -12.80 -11.15 27.91
CA PHE A 80 -13.34 -9.82 28.17
C PHE A 80 -14.82 -9.71 27.77
N PRO A 81 -15.60 -8.82 28.43
CA PRO A 81 -16.89 -8.40 27.90
C PRO A 81 -16.75 -7.84 26.48
N ALA A 82 -17.70 -8.17 25.61
CA ALA A 82 -17.67 -7.79 24.18
C ALA A 82 -17.43 -6.28 23.93
N GLN A 83 -17.93 -5.41 24.80
CA GLN A 83 -17.76 -3.95 24.69
C GLN A 83 -16.36 -3.47 25.10
N GLU A 84 -15.63 -4.25 25.90
CA GLU A 84 -14.31 -3.90 26.43
C GLU A 84 -13.18 -4.54 25.63
N ALA A 85 -13.45 -5.63 24.89
CA ALA A 85 -12.46 -6.41 24.17
C ALA A 85 -11.58 -5.57 23.21
N LEU A 86 -12.16 -4.61 22.47
CA LEU A 86 -11.39 -3.73 21.58
C LEU A 86 -10.47 -2.77 22.36
N GLY A 87 -10.93 -2.30 23.53
CA GLY A 87 -10.13 -1.44 24.41
C GLY A 87 -8.93 -2.20 24.97
N ALA A 88 -9.17 -3.40 25.49
CA ALA A 88 -8.13 -4.29 26.00
C ALA A 88 -7.13 -4.71 24.91
N TRP A 89 -7.60 -4.99 23.69
CA TRP A 89 -6.75 -5.20 22.52
C TRP A 89 -5.87 -3.98 22.22
N THR A 90 -6.45 -2.78 22.27
CA THR A 90 -5.71 -1.55 22.00
C THR A 90 -4.58 -1.36 23.01
N GLU A 91 -4.86 -1.59 24.30
CA GLU A 91 -3.87 -1.49 25.37
C GLU A 91 -2.74 -2.53 25.21
N MET A 92 -3.10 -3.79 24.93
CA MET A 92 -2.12 -4.84 24.61
C MET A 92 -1.21 -4.41 23.47
N ALA A 93 -1.77 -3.95 22.36
CA ALA A 93 -0.96 -3.61 21.20
C ALA A 93 -0.08 -2.36 21.43
N HIS A 94 -0.50 -1.43 22.30
CA HIS A 94 0.31 -0.27 22.70
C HIS A 94 1.54 -0.70 23.49
N ARG A 95 1.35 -1.63 24.41
CA ARG A 95 2.41 -2.16 25.29
C ARG A 95 3.37 -3.08 24.54
N ASP A 96 2.84 -4.04 23.79
CA ASP A 96 3.63 -5.19 23.29
C ASP A 96 4.05 -5.03 21.81
N ILE A 97 3.50 -4.05 21.09
CA ILE A 97 3.83 -3.83 19.66
C ILE A 97 4.30 -2.39 19.42
N MET A 98 3.36 -1.44 19.46
CA MET A 98 3.57 0.01 19.28
C MET A 98 2.23 0.76 19.44
N PRO A 99 2.22 2.05 19.86
CA PRO A 99 1.00 2.85 19.91
C PRO A 99 0.29 2.96 18.55
N LYS A 100 -0.98 2.57 18.50
CA LYS A 100 -1.84 2.62 17.30
C LYS A 100 -3.32 2.59 17.67
N THR A 101 -4.18 3.11 16.82
CA THR A 101 -5.63 3.14 17.05
C THR A 101 -6.30 2.04 16.26
N PHE A 102 -7.27 1.38 16.87
CA PHE A 102 -8.09 0.37 16.22
C PHE A 102 -9.55 0.79 16.17
N ARG A 103 -10.25 0.37 15.11
CA ARG A 103 -11.69 0.52 14.97
C ARG A 103 -12.26 -0.76 14.35
N VAL A 104 -13.45 -1.15 14.80
CA VAL A 104 -14.29 -2.15 14.13
C VAL A 104 -15.30 -1.45 13.23
N VAL A 105 -15.89 -2.20 12.31
CA VAL A 105 -17.04 -1.71 11.53
C VAL A 105 -18.21 -1.45 12.47
N GLU A 106 -19.00 -0.41 12.18
CA GLU A 106 -20.14 -0.02 13.01
C GLU A 106 -21.14 -1.19 13.14
N GLY A 107 -21.53 -1.50 14.38
CA GLY A 107 -22.43 -2.62 14.69
C GLY A 107 -21.74 -3.98 14.90
N GLU A 108 -20.44 -4.10 14.62
CA GLU A 108 -19.69 -5.35 14.80
C GLU A 108 -19.06 -5.47 16.20
N VAL A 109 -18.96 -6.69 16.70
CA VAL A 109 -18.24 -7.01 17.94
C VAL A 109 -16.82 -7.44 17.59
N PHE A 110 -15.84 -6.84 18.26
CA PHE A 110 -14.45 -7.25 18.11
C PHE A 110 -14.24 -8.68 18.62
N ARG A 111 -13.63 -9.52 17.79
CA ARG A 111 -13.15 -10.85 18.17
C ARG A 111 -11.72 -11.00 17.70
N GLY A 112 -10.85 -11.57 18.53
CA GLY A 112 -9.46 -11.77 18.16
C GLY A 112 -8.61 -12.31 19.30
N TRP A 113 -7.42 -12.75 18.96
CA TRP A 113 -6.41 -13.24 19.90
C TRP A 113 -5.02 -12.82 19.44
N PHE A 114 -4.10 -12.72 20.40
CA PHE A 114 -2.71 -12.36 20.18
C PHE A 114 -1.81 -13.19 21.08
N ASP A 115 -0.96 -13.98 20.43
CA ASP A 115 0.09 -14.78 21.05
C ASP A 115 1.45 -14.23 20.62
N GLU A 116 2.43 -14.21 21.53
CA GLU A 116 3.76 -13.69 21.24
C GLU A 116 4.90 -14.57 21.73
N MET A 117 6.02 -14.47 21.03
CA MET A 117 7.27 -15.14 21.34
C MET A 117 8.44 -14.19 21.11
N ALA A 118 9.23 -13.97 22.15
CA ALA A 118 10.47 -13.20 22.06
C ALA A 118 11.66 -14.12 21.71
N LEU A 119 12.33 -13.84 20.59
CA LEU A 119 13.54 -14.51 20.11
C LEU A 119 14.73 -13.54 20.19
N GLY A 120 15.12 -13.17 21.40
CA GLY A 120 16.13 -12.14 21.64
C GLY A 120 15.61 -10.76 21.20
N SER A 121 16.25 -10.16 20.19
CA SER A 121 15.85 -8.85 19.65
C SER A 121 14.80 -8.93 18.54
N VAL A 122 14.32 -10.13 18.21
CA VAL A 122 13.23 -10.37 17.26
C VAL A 122 12.01 -10.81 18.02
N GLN A 123 10.85 -10.25 17.69
CA GLN A 123 9.56 -10.68 18.22
C GLN A 123 8.76 -11.35 17.11
N ILE A 124 8.20 -12.52 17.39
CA ILE A 124 7.23 -13.18 16.52
C ILE A 124 5.89 -13.16 17.22
N SER A 125 4.84 -12.80 16.50
CA SER A 125 3.48 -12.84 17.02
C SER A 125 2.58 -13.60 16.07
N SER A 126 1.67 -14.37 16.63
CA SER A 126 0.56 -14.97 15.91
C SER A 126 -0.71 -14.26 16.33
N VAL A 127 -1.53 -13.88 15.34
CA VAL A 127 -2.67 -13.00 15.60
C VAL A 127 -3.86 -13.39 14.76
N ALA A 128 -5.06 -13.26 15.34
CA ALA A 128 -6.30 -13.26 14.58
C ALA A 128 -7.23 -12.15 15.02
N TYR A 129 -8.03 -11.64 14.08
CA TYR A 129 -9.04 -10.62 14.36
C TYR A 129 -10.18 -10.65 13.33
N SER A 130 -11.37 -10.31 13.83
CA SER A 130 -12.48 -9.83 13.00
C SER A 130 -12.05 -8.59 12.23
N LEU A 131 -12.83 -8.19 11.21
CA LEU A 131 -12.50 -7.02 10.38
C LEU A 131 -12.18 -5.79 11.25
N ILE A 132 -10.94 -5.32 11.14
CA ILE A 132 -10.41 -4.22 11.95
C ILE A 132 -9.63 -3.24 11.09
N THR A 133 -9.82 -1.96 11.38
CA THR A 133 -9.02 -0.88 10.82
C THR A 133 -7.99 -0.45 11.85
N THR A 134 -6.74 -0.40 11.45
CA THR A 134 -5.62 0.06 12.26
C THR A 134 -5.07 1.36 11.71
N SER A 135 -4.75 2.32 12.57
CA SER A 135 -4.08 3.56 12.19
C SER A 135 -2.93 3.88 13.13
N ARG A 136 -1.75 4.11 12.57
CA ARG A 136 -0.62 4.71 13.27
C ARG A 136 -0.39 6.11 12.71
N THR A 137 -0.46 7.11 13.58
CA THR A 137 -0.35 8.52 13.18
C THR A 137 0.98 9.12 13.63
N LEU A 138 1.33 10.31 13.12
CA LEU A 138 2.49 11.07 13.65
C LEU A 138 2.39 11.33 15.15
N ARG A 139 1.17 11.51 15.68
CA ARG A 139 0.95 11.63 17.13
C ARG A 139 1.32 10.36 17.86
N SER A 140 0.87 9.20 17.35
CA SER A 140 1.18 7.88 17.93
C SER A 140 2.68 7.60 17.91
N ILE A 141 3.38 8.00 16.84
CA ILE A 141 4.84 7.89 16.71
C ILE A 141 5.55 8.78 17.74
N GLY A 142 5.06 10.01 17.94
CA GLY A 142 5.59 10.91 18.96
C GLY A 142 5.41 10.43 20.40
N VAL A 143 4.47 9.50 20.67
CA VAL A 143 4.33 8.85 21.98
C VAL A 143 5.40 7.78 22.18
N SER A 144 5.59 6.90 21.20
CA SER A 144 6.64 5.90 21.20
C SER A 144 6.93 5.40 19.78
N ASP A 145 8.20 5.42 19.40
CA ASP A 145 8.71 4.84 18.17
C ASP A 145 9.76 3.76 18.49
N PRO A 146 9.45 2.47 18.27
CA PRO A 146 10.41 1.40 18.49
C PRO A 146 11.47 1.29 17.39
N GLU A 147 11.46 2.18 16.38
CA GLU A 147 12.40 2.18 15.24
C GLU A 147 12.56 0.79 14.59
N SER A 148 11.44 0.07 14.55
CA SER A 148 11.36 -1.33 14.15
C SER A 148 10.68 -1.49 12.79
N LEU A 149 11.04 -2.57 12.12
CA LEU A 149 10.35 -3.08 10.95
C LEU A 149 9.43 -4.22 11.36
N GLN A 150 8.31 -4.36 10.68
CA GLN A 150 7.36 -5.45 10.86
C GLN A 150 7.06 -6.12 9.53
N ILE A 151 7.36 -7.40 9.42
CA ILE A 151 6.90 -8.25 8.31
C ILE A 151 5.56 -8.84 8.73
N VAL A 152 4.53 -8.61 7.91
CA VAL A 152 3.19 -9.16 8.09
C VAL A 152 2.97 -10.24 7.02
N ILE A 153 2.57 -11.44 7.46
CA ILE A 153 2.28 -12.58 6.58
C ILE A 153 0.85 -13.04 6.86
N PRO A 154 -0.13 -12.68 6.01
CA PRO A 154 -1.47 -13.21 6.12
C PRO A 154 -1.46 -14.74 6.00
N ARG A 155 -2.14 -15.40 6.93
CA ARG A 155 -2.36 -16.85 6.95
C ARG A 155 -3.77 -17.18 6.50
N ARG A 156 -4.74 -16.34 6.88
CA ARG A 156 -6.13 -16.36 6.42
C ARG A 156 -6.63 -14.93 6.28
N GLY A 157 -7.47 -14.69 5.28
CA GLY A 157 -8.05 -13.37 5.03
C GLY A 157 -7.03 -12.35 4.47
N PRO A 158 -7.49 -11.41 3.62
CA PRO A 158 -6.61 -10.41 3.03
C PRO A 158 -6.30 -9.27 4.00
N HIS A 159 -5.15 -8.64 3.78
CA HIS A 159 -4.73 -7.44 4.49
C HIS A 159 -4.47 -6.33 3.49
N PHE A 160 -5.17 -5.22 3.60
CA PHE A 160 -4.89 -4.01 2.84
C PHE A 160 -4.09 -3.06 3.71
N ILE A 161 -3.00 -2.51 3.17
CA ILE A 161 -2.13 -1.60 3.91
C ILE A 161 -1.74 -0.42 3.05
N GLU A 162 -1.81 0.77 3.66
CA GLU A 162 -1.32 2.01 3.12
C GLU A 162 -0.18 2.58 3.99
N GLN A 163 1.00 2.75 3.41
CA GLN A 163 2.13 3.45 4.05
C GLN A 163 3.02 4.08 2.97
N ASN A 164 3.57 5.26 3.26
CA ASN A 164 4.50 5.96 2.36
C ASN A 164 3.89 6.27 0.96
N GLY A 165 2.59 6.56 0.90
CA GLY A 165 1.87 6.85 -0.35
C GLY A 165 1.71 5.64 -1.28
N ARG A 166 1.83 4.43 -0.73
CA ARG A 166 1.59 3.17 -1.44
C ARG A 166 0.48 2.41 -0.74
N SER A 167 -0.35 1.78 -1.55
CA SER A 167 -1.47 0.95 -1.10
C SER A 167 -1.31 -0.45 -1.68
N THR A 168 -1.34 -1.46 -0.82
CA THR A 168 -1.10 -2.84 -1.21
C THR A 168 -2.11 -3.75 -0.53
N LEU A 169 -2.81 -4.55 -1.35
CA LEU A 169 -3.52 -5.74 -0.91
C LEU A 169 -2.54 -6.90 -0.79
N VAL A 170 -2.58 -7.62 0.32
CA VAL A 170 -1.71 -8.75 0.63
C VAL A 170 -2.58 -9.97 0.90
N GLU A 171 -2.40 -11.00 0.09
CA GLU A 171 -3.16 -12.24 0.22
C GLU A 171 -2.42 -13.30 1.03
N PRO A 172 -3.11 -14.35 1.52
CA PRO A 172 -2.44 -15.49 2.14
C PRO A 172 -1.33 -16.08 1.26
N GLY A 173 -0.14 -16.23 1.85
CA GLY A 173 1.07 -16.67 1.13
C GLY A 173 1.91 -15.53 0.54
N GLU A 174 1.46 -14.29 0.66
CA GLU A 174 2.25 -13.09 0.40
C GLU A 174 2.74 -12.46 1.72
N MET A 175 3.61 -11.47 1.60
CA MET A 175 4.15 -10.74 2.75
C MET A 175 4.23 -9.25 2.44
N VAL A 176 4.34 -8.44 3.48
CA VAL A 176 4.49 -6.99 3.38
C VAL A 176 5.36 -6.49 4.52
N LEU A 177 6.17 -5.47 4.23
CA LEU A 177 7.02 -4.82 5.21
C LEU A 177 6.41 -3.48 5.62
N LEU A 178 6.32 -3.24 6.93
CA LEU A 178 5.95 -1.97 7.53
C LEU A 178 7.08 -1.39 8.34
N SER A 179 7.13 -0.07 8.40
CA SER A 179 7.99 0.68 9.31
C SER A 179 7.16 1.28 10.44
N SER A 180 7.59 1.08 11.68
CA SER A 180 6.97 1.73 12.85
C SER A 180 7.27 3.24 12.92
N SER A 181 8.33 3.72 12.27
CA SER A 181 8.72 5.14 12.25
C SER A 181 7.94 5.99 11.24
N ARG A 182 6.91 5.43 10.59
CA ARG A 182 6.09 6.14 9.60
C ARG A 182 4.60 5.90 9.83
N PRO A 183 3.74 6.89 9.53
CA PRO A 183 2.30 6.68 9.60
C PRO A 183 1.85 5.57 8.66
N PHE A 184 0.86 4.80 9.07
CA PHE A 184 0.20 3.82 8.20
C PHE A 184 -1.27 3.67 8.56
N GLN A 185 -2.02 3.18 7.58
CA GLN A 185 -3.37 2.67 7.76
C GLN A 185 -3.43 1.24 7.27
N SER A 186 -4.22 0.39 7.92
CA SER A 186 -4.48 -0.96 7.41
C SER A 186 -5.90 -1.40 7.70
N TYR A 187 -6.41 -2.26 6.83
CA TYR A 187 -7.70 -2.93 6.96
C TYR A 187 -7.41 -4.42 6.84
N ALA A 188 -7.80 -5.17 7.85
CA ALA A 188 -7.38 -6.55 7.95
C ALA A 188 -8.47 -7.41 8.57
N ILE A 189 -8.55 -8.64 8.10
CA ILE A 189 -9.45 -9.68 8.60
C ILE A 189 -8.72 -11.02 8.58
N GLY A 190 -9.02 -11.89 9.54
CA GLY A 190 -8.52 -13.26 9.57
C GLY A 190 -7.31 -13.40 10.46
N GLU A 191 -6.27 -14.07 9.95
CA GLU A 191 -5.09 -14.50 10.72
C GLU A 191 -3.81 -14.02 10.06
N ALA A 192 -2.80 -13.65 10.86
CA ALA A 192 -1.48 -13.31 10.36
C ALA A 192 -0.37 -13.78 11.31
N THR A 193 0.81 -13.96 10.73
CA THR A 193 2.07 -14.05 11.48
C THR A 193 2.81 -12.73 11.32
N LEU A 194 3.25 -12.16 12.43
CA LEU A 194 4.02 -10.93 12.49
C LEU A 194 5.44 -11.26 12.91
N MET A 195 6.44 -10.69 12.23
CA MET A 195 7.82 -10.70 12.68
C MET A 195 8.29 -9.25 12.80
N GLN A 196 8.67 -8.84 14.00
CA GLN A 196 9.12 -7.49 14.32
C GLN A 196 10.58 -7.50 14.78
N PHE A 197 11.37 -6.55 14.30
CA PHE A 197 12.77 -6.41 14.68
C PHE A 197 13.26 -4.96 14.48
N PRO A 198 14.21 -4.47 15.31
CA PRO A 198 14.81 -3.15 15.14
C PRO A 198 15.50 -2.99 13.79
N ILE A 199 15.32 -1.84 13.14
CA ILE A 199 15.93 -1.56 11.82
C ILE A 199 17.47 -1.58 11.88
N ALA A 200 18.04 -1.29 13.04
CA ALA A 200 19.48 -1.30 13.29
C ALA A 200 20.13 -2.69 13.14
N LEU A 201 19.34 -3.77 13.16
CA LEU A 201 19.83 -5.13 12.97
C LEU A 201 20.05 -5.50 11.50
N LEU A 202 19.63 -4.66 10.55
CA LEU A 202 19.83 -4.92 9.12
C LEU A 202 21.21 -4.45 8.64
N PRO A 203 22.01 -5.30 7.95
CA PRO A 203 23.37 -4.98 7.52
C PRO A 203 23.50 -3.75 6.61
N ALA A 204 22.47 -3.43 5.83
CA ALA A 204 22.48 -2.35 4.84
C ALA A 204 21.99 -0.99 5.37
N GLY A 205 21.53 -0.93 6.63
CA GLY A 205 20.85 0.23 7.18
C GLY A 205 19.55 0.61 6.43
N ALA A 206 18.81 1.57 6.99
CA ALA A 206 17.48 1.97 6.51
C ALA A 206 17.41 2.50 5.06
N ARG A 207 18.56 2.83 4.43
CA ARG A 207 18.63 3.68 3.22
C ARG A 207 17.87 3.15 2.00
N HIS A 208 17.66 1.84 1.91
CA HIS A 208 16.93 1.22 0.81
C HIS A 208 15.60 0.59 1.26
N ILE A 209 15.37 0.45 2.57
CA ILE A 209 14.18 -0.21 3.11
C ILE A 209 12.90 0.55 2.78
N ASP A 210 12.97 1.87 2.70
CA ASP A 210 11.87 2.73 2.25
C ASP A 210 11.28 2.29 0.90
N ARG A 211 12.09 1.64 0.03
CA ARG A 211 11.62 1.13 -1.26
C ARG A 211 10.77 -0.11 -1.14
N LEU A 212 10.93 -0.91 -0.09
CA LEU A 212 10.16 -2.13 0.15
C LEU A 212 8.95 -1.92 1.07
N VAL A 213 8.95 -0.85 1.87
CA VAL A 213 7.83 -0.55 2.77
C VAL A 213 6.53 -0.41 1.99
N ALA A 214 5.48 -1.10 2.46
CA ALA A 214 4.18 -1.25 1.82
C ALA A 214 4.21 -1.75 0.37
N CYS A 215 5.26 -2.46 -0.04
CA CYS A 215 5.27 -3.26 -1.26
C CYS A 215 4.91 -4.71 -0.96
N ARG A 216 4.25 -5.36 -1.91
CA ARG A 216 3.99 -6.81 -1.88
C ARG A 216 5.31 -7.57 -2.07
N LEU A 217 5.64 -8.41 -1.10
CA LEU A 217 6.80 -9.30 -1.13
C LEU A 217 6.31 -10.73 -1.36
N ALA A 218 6.94 -11.44 -2.29
CA ALA A 218 6.54 -12.80 -2.62
C ALA A 218 6.90 -13.76 -1.48
N GLY A 219 5.90 -14.34 -0.81
CA GLY A 219 6.06 -15.36 0.24
C GLY A 219 5.83 -16.80 -0.25
N GLY A 220 5.27 -16.98 -1.44
CA GLY A 220 4.90 -18.31 -1.95
C GLY A 220 6.06 -19.10 -2.60
N LYS A 221 7.22 -18.48 -2.82
CA LYS A 221 8.36 -19.12 -3.54
C LYS A 221 9.71 -18.63 -3.05
N GLY A 222 10.76 -19.40 -3.38
CA GLY A 222 12.16 -19.03 -3.13
C GLY A 222 12.45 -18.71 -1.66
N ILE A 223 13.30 -17.72 -1.43
CA ILE A 223 13.70 -17.30 -0.08
C ILE A 223 12.53 -16.76 0.76
N GLY A 224 11.51 -16.17 0.13
CA GLY A 224 10.30 -15.73 0.83
C GLY A 224 9.48 -16.88 1.40
N ARG A 225 9.39 -18.01 0.68
CA ARG A 225 8.76 -19.23 1.19
C ARG A 225 9.52 -19.80 2.37
N LEU A 226 10.85 -19.77 2.32
CA LEU A 226 11.69 -20.26 3.41
C LEU A 226 11.45 -19.46 4.71
N LEU A 227 11.35 -18.13 4.63
CA LEU A 227 10.97 -17.30 5.78
C LEU A 227 9.57 -17.61 6.29
N ALA A 228 8.58 -17.70 5.40
CA ALA A 228 7.19 -17.97 5.79
C ALA A 228 7.02 -19.34 6.46
N ASP A 229 7.68 -20.38 5.95
CA ASP A 229 7.67 -21.73 6.54
C ASP A 229 8.46 -21.77 7.86
N TYR A 230 9.58 -21.05 7.94
CA TYR A 230 10.34 -20.91 9.18
C TYR A 230 9.49 -20.30 10.29
N LEU A 231 8.88 -19.15 10.05
CA LEU A 231 8.04 -18.46 11.03
C LEU A 231 6.85 -19.33 11.44
N ALA A 232 6.20 -20.02 10.50
CA ALA A 232 5.08 -20.92 10.79
C ALA A 232 5.49 -22.13 11.65
N ARG A 233 6.71 -22.66 11.51
CA ARG A 233 7.18 -23.80 12.31
C ARG A 233 7.60 -23.38 13.71
N VAL A 234 8.30 -22.25 13.83
CA VAL A 234 8.77 -21.74 15.12
C VAL A 234 7.61 -21.40 16.05
N THR A 235 6.48 -20.94 15.52
CA THR A 235 5.29 -20.68 16.34
C THR A 235 4.55 -21.95 16.78
N VAL A 236 4.60 -23.03 16.00
CA VAL A 236 3.90 -24.30 16.31
C VAL A 236 4.70 -25.17 17.29
N ASP A 237 6.00 -25.36 17.07
CA ASP A 237 6.85 -26.30 17.84
C ASP A 237 7.45 -25.68 19.13
N HIS A 238 6.82 -24.63 19.65
CA HIS A 238 7.38 -23.75 20.68
C HIS A 238 7.72 -24.43 22.02
N THR A 239 7.14 -25.59 22.32
CA THR A 239 7.40 -26.35 23.56
C THR A 239 8.73 -27.10 23.56
N CYS A 240 9.42 -27.19 22.41
CA CYS A 240 10.65 -27.97 22.25
C CYS A 240 11.94 -27.15 22.35
N TYR A 241 11.85 -25.84 22.56
CA TYR A 241 13.02 -24.94 22.53
C TYR A 241 13.56 -24.65 23.91
N THR A 242 14.88 -24.68 24.06
CA THR A 242 15.55 -24.18 25.26
C THR A 242 15.76 -22.66 25.13
N PRO A 243 16.00 -21.94 26.25
CA PRO A 243 16.34 -20.51 26.18
C PRO A 243 17.55 -20.20 25.26
N ALA A 244 18.50 -21.12 25.14
CA ALA A 244 19.65 -20.96 24.24
C ALA A 244 19.27 -21.09 22.75
N ASP A 245 18.26 -21.89 22.44
CA ASP A 245 17.74 -22.03 21.08
C ASP A 245 17.04 -20.76 20.62
N MET A 246 16.37 -20.05 21.53
CA MET A 246 15.62 -18.82 21.23
C MET A 246 16.48 -17.73 20.57
N LEU A 247 17.69 -17.50 21.08
CA LEU A 247 18.61 -16.51 20.50
C LEU A 247 19.09 -16.92 19.10
N ARG A 248 19.33 -18.22 18.90
CA ARG A 248 19.77 -18.78 17.61
C ARG A 248 18.64 -18.69 16.58
N LEU A 249 17.42 -19.05 16.98
CA LEU A 249 16.22 -18.90 16.18
C LEU A 249 15.98 -17.42 15.82
N GLY A 250 16.16 -16.49 16.75
CA GLY A 250 16.09 -15.05 16.44
C GLY A 250 17.07 -14.64 15.34
N THR A 251 18.32 -15.10 15.43
CA THR A 251 19.36 -14.84 14.42
C THR A 251 19.01 -15.45 13.06
N ILE A 252 18.56 -16.71 13.02
CA ILE A 252 18.16 -17.39 11.78
C ILE A 252 16.97 -16.67 11.13
N GLY A 253 15.97 -16.26 11.92
CA GLY A 253 14.83 -15.52 11.43
C GLY A 253 15.24 -14.17 10.84
N LEU A 254 16.12 -13.44 11.52
CA LEU A 254 16.66 -12.17 11.05
C LEU A 254 17.46 -12.33 9.75
N ASP A 255 18.32 -13.35 9.65
CA ASP A 255 19.10 -13.63 8.44
C ASP A 255 18.18 -13.96 7.24
N LEU A 256 17.13 -14.76 7.46
CA LEU A 256 16.12 -15.04 6.44
C LEU A 256 15.37 -13.78 6.03
N ALA A 257 14.95 -12.95 6.99
CA ALA A 257 14.31 -11.67 6.71
C ALA A 257 15.24 -10.76 5.89
N ALA A 258 16.50 -10.60 6.30
CA ALA A 258 17.49 -9.82 5.56
C ALA A 258 17.69 -10.34 4.13
N ALA A 259 17.75 -11.66 3.93
CA ALA A 259 17.87 -12.27 2.61
C ALA A 259 16.64 -12.03 1.73
N VAL A 260 15.42 -12.11 2.29
CA VAL A 260 14.18 -11.77 1.57
C VAL A 260 14.20 -10.31 1.13
N LEU A 261 14.56 -9.39 2.02
CA LEU A 261 14.63 -7.96 1.72
C LEU A 261 15.69 -7.65 0.67
N ALA A 262 16.89 -8.24 0.79
CA ALA A 262 17.95 -8.08 -0.21
C ALA A 262 17.50 -8.58 -1.60
N HIS A 263 16.89 -9.76 -1.68
CA HIS A 263 16.39 -10.33 -2.93
C HIS A 263 15.39 -9.40 -3.64
N HIS A 264 14.48 -8.76 -2.89
CA HIS A 264 13.50 -7.84 -3.48
C HIS A 264 14.13 -6.50 -3.89
N LEU A 265 15.13 -6.02 -3.16
CA LEU A 265 15.91 -4.83 -3.54
C LEU A 265 16.74 -5.07 -4.82
N GLU A 266 17.33 -6.25 -4.96
CA GLU A 266 18.07 -6.66 -6.15
C GLU A 266 17.14 -6.78 -7.36
N ARG A 267 15.98 -7.44 -7.22
CA ARG A 267 14.97 -7.51 -8.30
C ARG A 267 14.47 -6.14 -8.73
N GLU A 268 14.25 -5.21 -7.81
CA GLU A 268 13.94 -3.82 -8.17
C GLU A 268 15.08 -3.15 -8.96
N ASN A 269 16.33 -3.53 -8.67
CA ASN A 269 17.54 -3.10 -9.39
C ASN A 269 17.69 -3.75 -10.77
N GLU A 270 17.18 -4.96 -10.94
CA GLU A 270 17.15 -5.72 -12.20
C GLU A 270 15.97 -5.36 -13.12
N ILE A 271 15.00 -4.55 -12.65
CA ILE A 271 13.96 -4.00 -13.54
C ILE A 271 14.67 -3.32 -14.73
N PRO A 272 14.37 -3.72 -15.99
CA PRO A 272 15.06 -3.18 -17.15
C PRO A 272 15.11 -1.66 -17.10
N ALA A 273 16.25 -1.07 -17.48
CA ALA A 273 16.45 0.38 -17.45
C ALA A 273 15.32 1.14 -18.14
N ASP A 274 14.72 0.54 -19.18
CA ASP A 274 13.56 1.06 -19.90
C ASP A 274 12.30 1.14 -19.01
N SER A 275 11.98 0.10 -18.25
CA SER A 275 10.85 0.08 -17.32
C SER A 275 11.04 1.06 -16.15
N ARG A 276 12.27 1.21 -15.63
CA ARG A 276 12.60 2.24 -14.64
C ARG A 276 12.44 3.66 -15.18
N GLN A 277 12.87 3.89 -16.42
CA GLN A 277 12.68 5.17 -17.09
C GLN A 277 11.21 5.48 -17.32
N ARG A 278 10.39 4.50 -17.72
CA ARG A 278 8.93 4.67 -17.86
C ARG A 278 8.25 5.05 -16.54
N VAL A 279 8.58 4.38 -15.43
CA VAL A 279 8.04 4.71 -14.11
C VAL A 279 8.49 6.11 -13.66
N LEU A 280 9.75 6.47 -13.88
CA LEU A 280 10.25 7.81 -13.58
C LEU A 280 9.54 8.88 -14.44
N TYR A 281 9.35 8.61 -15.73
CA TYR A 281 8.63 9.51 -16.64
C TYR A 281 7.18 9.73 -16.20
N ALA A 282 6.47 8.67 -15.80
CA ALA A 282 5.11 8.78 -15.29
C ALA A 282 5.04 9.64 -14.02
N ARG A 283 5.96 9.42 -13.06
CA ARG A 283 6.03 10.21 -11.82
C ARG A 283 6.33 11.68 -12.08
N VAL A 284 7.29 11.97 -12.96
CA VAL A 284 7.63 13.35 -13.34
C VAL A 284 6.47 14.04 -14.06
N THR A 285 5.77 13.32 -14.94
CA THR A 285 4.61 13.87 -15.65
C THR A 285 3.46 14.16 -14.68
N SER A 286 3.16 13.26 -13.74
CA SER A 286 2.16 13.48 -12.68
C SER A 286 2.52 14.68 -11.79
N PHE A 287 3.79 14.84 -11.42
CA PHE A 287 4.24 16.02 -10.69
C PHE A 287 4.01 17.30 -11.48
N ILE A 288 4.38 17.33 -12.76
CA ILE A 288 4.12 18.47 -13.64
C ILE A 288 2.64 18.80 -13.68
N GLU A 289 1.77 17.80 -13.87
CA GLU A 289 0.31 17.96 -13.94
C GLU A 289 -0.27 18.64 -12.69
N LYS A 290 0.16 18.21 -11.50
CA LYS A 290 -0.27 18.79 -10.22
C LYS A 290 0.17 20.24 -10.03
N HIS A 291 1.26 20.65 -10.67
CA HIS A 291 1.87 21.96 -10.51
C HIS A 291 1.71 22.87 -11.74
N LEU A 292 0.90 22.49 -12.74
CA LEU A 292 0.73 23.27 -13.99
C LEU A 292 0.28 24.71 -13.75
N GLY A 293 -0.52 24.94 -12.69
CA GLY A 293 -1.04 26.26 -12.34
C GLY A 293 -0.02 27.21 -11.72
N ASP A 294 1.12 26.69 -11.24
CA ASP A 294 2.20 27.52 -10.71
C ASP A 294 2.99 28.17 -11.85
N PRO A 295 2.92 29.50 -12.04
CA PRO A 295 3.66 30.19 -13.10
C PRO A 295 5.17 30.12 -12.92
N THR A 296 5.67 29.80 -11.72
CA THR A 296 7.09 29.71 -11.40
C THR A 296 7.69 28.33 -11.66
N LEU A 297 6.88 27.32 -12.02
CA LEU A 297 7.35 25.94 -12.28
C LEU A 297 8.48 25.92 -13.33
N THR A 298 9.69 25.60 -12.87
CA THR A 298 10.93 25.50 -13.66
C THR A 298 11.38 24.06 -13.84
N VAL A 299 12.22 23.82 -14.85
CA VAL A 299 12.86 22.51 -15.07
C VAL A 299 13.72 22.10 -13.87
N ASP A 300 14.39 23.06 -13.22
CA ASP A 300 15.22 22.83 -12.04
C ASP A 300 14.40 22.35 -10.84
N GLN A 301 13.24 22.97 -10.60
CA GLN A 301 12.31 22.53 -9.55
C GLN A 301 11.76 21.12 -9.80
N VAL A 302 11.42 20.80 -11.06
CA VAL A 302 10.99 19.44 -11.43
C VAL A 302 12.12 18.44 -11.20
N ALA A 303 13.35 18.76 -11.60
CA ALA A 303 14.50 17.88 -11.40
C ALA A 303 14.80 17.67 -9.90
N ALA A 304 14.74 18.73 -9.10
CA ALA A 304 14.95 18.71 -7.66
C ALA A 304 13.89 17.87 -6.93
N ALA A 305 12.62 18.00 -7.30
CA ALA A 305 11.51 17.23 -6.71
C ALA A 305 11.64 15.71 -6.91
N HIS A 306 12.40 15.28 -7.90
CA HIS A 306 12.63 13.86 -8.21
C HIS A 306 14.07 13.40 -7.97
N HIS A 307 14.91 14.22 -7.33
CA HIS A 307 16.31 13.93 -7.01
C HIS A 307 17.15 13.48 -8.23
N ILE A 308 16.92 14.10 -9.39
CA ILE A 308 17.68 13.83 -10.62
C ILE A 308 18.36 15.10 -11.13
N SER A 309 19.43 14.94 -11.91
CA SER A 309 20.03 16.08 -12.60
C SER A 309 19.11 16.60 -13.72
N VAL A 310 19.21 17.90 -14.01
CA VAL A 310 18.50 18.54 -15.15
C VAL A 310 18.85 17.85 -16.48
N ARG A 311 20.11 17.42 -16.64
CA ARG A 311 20.57 16.65 -17.80
C ARG A 311 19.85 15.30 -17.91
N SER A 312 19.68 14.60 -16.78
CA SER A 312 18.94 13.33 -16.72
C SER A 312 17.47 13.53 -17.06
N LEU A 313 16.85 14.61 -16.57
CA LEU A 313 15.47 14.97 -16.85
C LEU A 313 15.25 15.29 -18.34
N HIS A 314 16.17 16.02 -18.97
CA HIS A 314 16.12 16.25 -20.41
C HIS A 314 16.25 14.94 -21.21
N ARG A 315 17.19 14.07 -20.84
CA ARG A 315 17.36 12.77 -21.51
C ARG A 315 16.11 11.90 -21.37
N LEU A 316 15.47 11.93 -20.19
CA LEU A 316 14.22 11.22 -19.92
C LEU A 316 13.11 11.66 -20.89
N PHE A 317 12.84 12.96 -21.02
CA PHE A 317 11.80 13.46 -21.92
C PHE A 317 12.15 13.25 -23.40
N GLN A 318 13.43 13.36 -23.77
CA GLN A 318 13.88 13.11 -25.14
C GLN A 318 13.64 11.65 -25.58
N ALA A 319 13.79 10.68 -24.66
CA ALA A 319 13.43 9.29 -24.94
C ALA A 319 11.93 9.10 -25.25
N HIS A 320 11.08 10.02 -24.79
CA HIS A 320 9.65 10.08 -25.10
C HIS A 320 9.31 11.05 -26.25
N GLY A 321 10.31 11.52 -27.01
CA GLY A 321 10.11 12.35 -28.20
C GLY A 321 9.70 13.80 -27.93
N VAL A 322 9.78 14.26 -26.68
CA VAL A 322 9.36 15.62 -26.28
C VAL A 322 10.43 16.31 -25.44
N SER A 323 10.36 17.64 -25.32
CA SER A 323 11.15 18.35 -24.30
C SER A 323 10.28 18.64 -23.08
N VAL A 324 10.88 18.67 -21.88
CA VAL A 324 10.18 18.98 -20.61
C VAL A 324 9.39 20.29 -20.72
N ARG A 325 10.01 21.33 -21.28
CA ARG A 325 9.38 22.64 -21.48
C ARG A 325 8.22 22.59 -22.48
N ALA A 326 8.36 21.81 -23.56
CA ALA A 326 7.29 21.62 -24.52
C ALA A 326 6.10 20.87 -23.91
N SER A 327 6.37 19.83 -23.12
CA SER A 327 5.33 19.06 -22.41
C SER A 327 4.55 19.93 -21.42
N ILE A 328 5.23 20.73 -20.58
CA ILE A 328 4.56 21.68 -19.66
C ILE A 328 3.67 22.65 -20.45
N ARG A 329 4.19 23.24 -21.53
CA ARG A 329 3.45 24.19 -22.37
C ARG A 329 2.21 23.55 -23.00
N GLU A 330 2.35 22.36 -23.55
CA GLU A 330 1.26 21.61 -24.19
C GLU A 330 0.16 21.26 -23.19
N GLN A 331 0.53 20.73 -22.02
CA GLN A 331 -0.43 20.42 -20.96
C GLN A 331 -1.17 21.66 -20.45
N ARG A 332 -0.48 22.79 -20.24
CA ARG A 332 -1.13 24.06 -19.88
C ARG A 332 -2.14 24.50 -20.93
N LEU A 333 -1.76 24.45 -22.21
CA LEU A 333 -2.65 24.82 -23.32
C LEU A 333 -3.86 23.87 -23.42
N ALA A 334 -3.67 22.58 -23.20
CA ALA A 334 -4.75 21.59 -23.19
C ALA A 334 -5.76 21.85 -22.06
N ARG A 335 -5.28 22.19 -20.85
CA ARG A 335 -6.16 22.57 -19.73
C ARG A 335 -6.90 23.88 -20.01
N CYS A 336 -6.23 24.90 -20.58
CA CYS A 336 -6.90 26.12 -21.03
C CYS A 336 -7.97 25.83 -22.08
N ARG A 337 -7.68 24.97 -23.07
CA ARG A 337 -8.62 24.58 -24.12
C ARG A 337 -9.86 23.93 -23.53
N ARG A 338 -9.67 22.98 -22.61
CA ARG A 338 -10.78 22.31 -21.90
C ARG A 338 -11.67 23.32 -21.18
N ASP A 339 -11.08 24.22 -20.40
CA ASP A 339 -11.83 25.23 -19.65
C ASP A 339 -12.48 26.29 -20.58
N LEU A 340 -11.94 26.52 -21.79
CA LEU A 340 -12.52 27.43 -22.78
C LEU A 340 -13.77 26.87 -23.46
N VAL A 341 -13.88 25.55 -23.61
CA VAL A 341 -15.03 24.88 -24.27
C VAL A 341 -16.08 24.37 -23.29
N ASP A 342 -15.80 24.47 -22.00
CA ASP A 342 -16.73 24.10 -20.93
C ASP A 342 -17.86 25.14 -20.80
N PRO A 343 -19.13 24.77 -21.07
CA PRO A 343 -20.27 25.69 -20.94
C PRO A 343 -20.40 26.29 -19.54
N ALA A 344 -20.04 25.53 -18.49
CA ALA A 344 -20.08 26.03 -17.11
C ALA A 344 -19.09 27.18 -16.88
N GLN A 345 -18.02 27.28 -17.69
CA GLN A 345 -16.99 28.31 -17.59
C GLN A 345 -17.12 29.42 -18.64
N GLN A 346 -18.23 29.49 -19.37
CA GLN A 346 -18.46 30.51 -20.41
C GLN A 346 -18.33 31.93 -19.86
N HIS A 347 -18.79 32.17 -18.64
CA HIS A 347 -18.76 33.46 -17.95
C HIS A 347 -17.36 33.84 -17.43
N VAL A 348 -16.42 32.89 -17.34
CA VAL A 348 -15.09 33.13 -16.80
C VAL A 348 -14.22 33.89 -17.82
N PRO A 349 -13.62 35.04 -17.45
CA PRO A 349 -12.76 35.78 -18.36
C PRO A 349 -11.58 34.95 -18.85
N ILE A 350 -11.23 35.07 -20.14
CA ILE A 350 -10.12 34.31 -20.75
C ILE A 350 -8.79 34.54 -20.01
N ARG A 351 -8.55 35.77 -19.55
CA ARG A 351 -7.37 36.11 -18.75
C ARG A 351 -7.29 35.33 -17.43
N ALA A 352 -8.43 35.01 -16.82
CA ALA A 352 -8.50 34.24 -15.58
C ALA A 352 -8.23 32.76 -15.83
N ILE A 353 -8.76 32.20 -16.94
CA ILE A 353 -8.42 30.83 -17.37
C ILE A 353 -6.92 30.71 -17.69
N ALA A 354 -6.36 31.69 -18.39
CA ALA A 354 -4.93 31.71 -18.71
C ALA A 354 -4.08 31.76 -17.43
N ALA A 355 -4.40 32.67 -16.50
CA ALA A 355 -3.67 32.80 -15.23
C ALA A 355 -3.73 31.52 -14.38
N ARG A 356 -4.89 30.85 -14.31
CA ARG A 356 -5.09 29.59 -13.57
C ARG A 356 -4.12 28.49 -14.01
N TRP A 357 -3.75 28.46 -15.29
CA TRP A 357 -2.88 27.45 -15.88
C TRP A 357 -1.47 27.97 -16.19
N GLY A 358 -1.00 28.95 -15.41
CA GLY A 358 0.40 29.39 -15.45
C GLY A 358 0.75 30.35 -16.58
N TYR A 359 -0.23 31.04 -17.19
CA TYR A 359 0.01 32.15 -18.11
C TYR A 359 -0.34 33.50 -17.48
N PRO A 360 0.62 34.17 -16.80
CA PRO A 360 0.36 35.46 -16.14
C PRO A 360 0.16 36.61 -17.13
N ARG A 361 0.67 36.48 -18.37
CA ARG A 361 0.60 37.52 -19.41
C ARG A 361 -0.38 37.10 -20.52
N PRO A 362 -1.51 37.83 -20.72
CA PRO A 362 -2.52 37.48 -21.72
C PRO A 362 -2.02 37.46 -23.18
N ALA A 363 -1.04 38.30 -23.51
CA ALA A 363 -0.45 38.37 -24.85
C ALA A 363 0.32 37.07 -25.19
N ASP A 364 1.08 36.55 -24.24
CA ASP A 364 1.87 35.33 -24.39
C ASP A 364 0.96 34.11 -24.55
N PHE A 365 -0.10 34.05 -23.73
CA PHE A 365 -1.14 33.02 -23.87
C PHE A 365 -1.82 33.06 -25.24
N THR A 366 -2.27 34.24 -25.68
CA THR A 366 -2.99 34.37 -26.95
C THR A 366 -2.16 33.91 -28.14
N ARG A 367 -0.85 34.25 -28.13
CA ARG A 367 0.10 33.80 -29.15
C ARG A 367 0.28 32.29 -29.11
N ALA A 368 0.59 31.74 -27.93
CA ALA A 368 0.81 30.30 -27.75
C ALA A 368 -0.41 29.46 -28.13
N PHE A 369 -1.60 29.89 -27.72
CA PHE A 369 -2.86 29.22 -28.01
C PHE A 369 -3.19 29.25 -29.52
N ARG A 370 -3.00 30.41 -30.17
CA ARG A 370 -3.21 30.52 -31.63
C ARG A 370 -2.23 29.65 -32.40
N THR A 371 -0.98 29.61 -31.99
CA THR A 371 0.02 28.72 -32.61
C THR A 371 -0.35 27.25 -32.46
N ALA A 372 -0.90 26.83 -31.33
CA ALA A 372 -1.25 25.43 -31.08
C ALA A 372 -2.59 25.00 -31.71
N TYR A 373 -3.57 25.90 -31.79
CA TYR A 373 -4.96 25.55 -32.16
C TYR A 373 -5.54 26.34 -33.33
N GLY A 374 -4.74 27.17 -34.01
CA GLY A 374 -5.12 27.89 -35.22
C GLY A 374 -6.03 29.12 -35.03
N ALA A 375 -6.63 29.29 -33.85
CA ALA A 375 -7.56 30.39 -33.56
C ALA A 375 -7.20 31.14 -32.27
N ALA A 376 -7.66 32.39 -32.15
CA ALA A 376 -7.55 33.14 -30.90
C ALA A 376 -8.48 32.54 -29.83
N PRO A 377 -8.12 32.52 -28.54
CA PRO A 377 -8.93 31.90 -27.47
C PRO A 377 -10.40 32.35 -27.43
N ALA A 378 -10.65 33.64 -27.68
CA ALA A 378 -12.01 34.20 -27.69
C ALA A 378 -12.83 33.72 -28.89
N ALA A 379 -12.20 33.67 -30.07
CA ALA A 379 -12.84 33.14 -31.27
C ALA A 379 -13.11 31.64 -31.10
N TYR A 380 -12.14 30.89 -30.57
CA TYR A 380 -12.24 29.46 -30.29
C TYR A 380 -13.42 29.15 -29.37
N ARG A 381 -13.52 29.82 -28.20
CA ARG A 381 -14.64 29.68 -27.27
C ARG A 381 -15.99 29.94 -27.94
N ARG A 382 -16.09 31.06 -28.67
CA ARG A 382 -17.35 31.45 -29.34
C ARG A 382 -17.76 30.40 -30.37
N GLU A 383 -16.85 29.96 -31.22
CA GLU A 383 -17.13 28.97 -32.25
C GLU A 383 -17.56 27.62 -31.69
N THR A 384 -16.90 27.14 -30.62
CA THR A 384 -17.25 25.85 -30.00
C THR A 384 -18.55 25.88 -29.22
N LEU A 385 -18.87 26.99 -28.54
CA LEU A 385 -20.10 27.14 -27.75
C LEU A 385 -21.31 27.60 -28.58
N SER A 386 -21.10 28.16 -29.78
CA SER A 386 -22.18 28.56 -30.70
C SER A 386 -22.67 27.44 -31.62
N ARG A 387 -22.04 26.26 -31.64
CA ARG A 387 -22.58 25.07 -32.33
C ARG A 387 -23.60 24.39 -31.40
N PRO A 388 -24.91 24.36 -31.73
CA PRO A 388 -25.89 23.59 -30.96
C PRO A 388 -25.54 22.11 -31.07
N GLY A 389 -25.48 21.42 -29.93
CA GLY A 389 -25.08 20.02 -29.86
C GLY A 389 -25.93 19.11 -30.75
N THR A 390 -25.29 18.40 -31.67
CA THR A 390 -25.86 17.21 -32.30
C THR A 390 -26.00 16.15 -31.20
N ARG A 391 -27.21 15.97 -30.68
CA ARG A 391 -27.56 14.81 -29.84
C ARG A 391 -27.39 13.56 -30.72
N ALA A 392 -26.45 12.69 -30.35
CA ALA A 392 -26.44 11.31 -30.82
C ALA A 392 -27.49 10.52 -30.01
N THR A 393 -28.52 10.05 -30.70
CA THR A 393 -29.37 8.91 -30.32
C THR A 393 -28.57 7.61 -30.32
#